data_AF-A0A7C5LY12-F1
#
_entry.id   AF-A0A7C5LY12-F1
#
_cell.length_a   1.000
_cell.length_b   1.000
_cell.length_c   1.000
_cell.angle_alpha   90.00
_cell.angle_beta   90.00
_cell.angle_gamma   90.00
#
_symmetry.space_group_name_H-M   'P 1'
#
loop_
_entity.id
_entity.type
_entity.pdbx_description
1 polymer ?
#
loop_
_entity_poly.entity_id
_entity_poly.type
_entity_poly.pdbx_seq_one_letter_code
_entity_poly.pdbx_strand_id
1 'polypeptide(L)'
;MLTAHWLNLDTALGAVASSYYFVRLLQVTLPAVVALTLALAVLAIYNFDHLMDAARLTGQALTARHRFYQQNFRWLVYYQVVLMALLMTLSFLLPHAVLRIGVGLGGLVLIYFLLLFGRRASGFLFKEVFIAVVFVLGALLPPLSLAHAGTWPVIIRPAGQFILLAVANTLLFAWYDYEVDLQETHTSIALTLGKKRLKRLVYAIFMV
;
A
#
# COMPACT_ATOMS: atom_id res chain seq x y z
N MET A 1 7.62 -20.43 7.81
CA MET A 1 6.88 -19.94 6.63
C MET A 1 5.78 -18.92 6.94
N LEU A 2 5.31 -18.75 8.19
CA LEU A 2 4.33 -17.70 8.57
C LEU A 2 4.92 -16.27 8.66
N THR A 3 6.22 -16.13 8.91
CA THR A 3 6.89 -14.83 9.11
C THR A 3 6.99 -13.98 7.86
N ALA A 4 7.12 -14.60 6.68
CA ALA A 4 7.24 -13.88 5.40
C ALA A 4 5.96 -13.11 5.03
N HIS A 5 4.80 -13.72 5.30
CA HIS A 5 3.50 -13.08 5.10
C HIS A 5 3.28 -11.92 6.07
N TRP A 6 3.66 -12.09 7.34
CA TRP A 6 3.54 -11.00 8.33
C TRP A 6 4.53 -9.84 8.11
N LEU A 7 5.59 -10.06 7.34
CA LEU A 7 6.49 -9.01 6.87
C LEU A 7 6.02 -8.36 5.55
N ASN A 8 4.86 -8.74 5.01
CA ASN A 8 4.28 -8.19 3.78
C ASN A 8 5.13 -8.41 2.52
N LEU A 9 5.95 -9.48 2.49
CA LEU A 9 6.76 -9.82 1.31
C LEU A 9 5.90 -10.17 0.09
N ASP A 10 4.75 -10.80 0.31
CA ASP A 10 3.75 -11.08 -0.71
C ASP A 10 3.21 -9.80 -1.37
N THR A 11 2.96 -8.77 -0.57
CA THR A 11 2.45 -7.47 -1.04
C THR A 11 3.52 -6.73 -1.83
N ALA A 12 4.78 -6.78 -1.37
CA ALA A 12 5.91 -6.20 -2.09
C ALA A 12 6.16 -6.91 -3.45
N LEU A 13 6.12 -8.24 -3.47
CA LEU A 13 6.21 -9.03 -4.70
C LEU A 13 5.02 -8.76 -5.62
N GLY A 14 3.82 -8.61 -5.06
CA GLY A 14 2.62 -8.22 -5.79
C GLY A 14 2.76 -6.85 -6.46
N ALA A 15 3.35 -5.86 -5.77
CA ALA A 15 3.62 -4.55 -6.34
C ALA A 15 4.63 -4.61 -7.49
N VAL A 16 5.71 -5.39 -7.34
CA VAL A 16 6.70 -5.60 -8.40
C VAL A 16 6.05 -6.30 -9.61
N ALA A 17 5.29 -7.38 -9.38
CA ALA A 17 4.58 -8.09 -10.45
C ALA A 17 3.58 -7.17 -11.18
N SER A 18 2.85 -6.34 -10.42
CA SER A 18 1.94 -5.32 -10.97
C SER A 18 2.69 -4.29 -11.81
N SER A 19 3.89 -3.89 -11.38
CA SER A 19 4.74 -2.99 -12.17
C SER A 19 5.17 -3.66 -13.48
N TYR A 20 5.57 -4.94 -13.44
CA TYR A 20 5.91 -5.69 -14.64
C TYR A 20 4.74 -5.85 -15.62
N TYR A 21 3.49 -5.94 -15.13
CA TYR A 21 2.32 -5.87 -16.00
C TYR A 21 2.31 -4.55 -16.81
N PHE A 22 2.53 -3.40 -16.16
CA PHE A 22 2.59 -2.11 -16.84
C PHE A 22 3.82 -1.94 -17.73
N VAL A 23 4.96 -2.53 -17.36
CA VAL A 23 6.18 -2.59 -18.20
C VAL A 23 5.86 -3.25 -19.54
N ARG A 24 5.14 -4.39 -19.51
CA ARG A 24 4.73 -5.12 -20.72
C ARG A 24 3.71 -4.33 -21.53
N LEU A 25 2.79 -3.63 -20.88
CA LEU A 25 1.80 -2.81 -21.56
C LEU A 25 2.42 -1.59 -22.26
N LEU A 26 3.39 -0.94 -21.61
CA LEU A 26 4.07 0.26 -22.09
C LEU A 26 5.29 -0.04 -23.00
N GLN A 27 5.66 -1.32 -23.14
CA GLN A 27 6.82 -1.77 -23.93
C GLN A 27 8.13 -1.09 -23.52
N VAL A 28 8.32 -0.90 -22.21
CA VAL A 28 9.53 -0.31 -21.62
C VAL A 28 10.38 -1.40 -20.96
N THR A 29 11.61 -1.05 -20.59
CA THR A 29 12.45 -1.89 -19.71
C THR A 29 12.47 -1.28 -18.31
N LEU A 30 12.31 -2.12 -17.28
CA LEU A 30 12.37 -1.68 -15.89
C LEU A 30 13.75 -2.06 -15.32
N PRO A 31 14.60 -1.09 -14.96
CA PRO A 31 15.87 -1.40 -14.30
C PRO A 31 15.64 -2.18 -13.00
N ALA A 32 16.46 -3.19 -12.72
CA ALA A 32 16.33 -4.02 -11.52
C ALA A 32 16.35 -3.18 -10.23
N VAL A 33 17.14 -2.09 -10.21
CA VAL A 33 17.20 -1.15 -9.10
C VAL A 33 15.86 -0.42 -8.84
N VAL A 34 15.07 -0.17 -9.90
CA VAL A 34 13.73 0.43 -9.78
C VAL A 34 12.77 -0.59 -9.16
N ALA A 35 12.80 -1.83 -9.63
CA ALA A 35 11.97 -2.91 -9.09
C ALA A 35 12.30 -3.20 -7.62
N LEU A 36 13.59 -3.25 -7.26
CA LEU A 36 14.03 -3.44 -5.88
C LEU A 36 13.61 -2.26 -4.99
N THR A 37 13.79 -1.03 -5.47
CA THR A 37 13.36 0.16 -4.74
C THR A 37 11.84 0.19 -4.52
N LEU A 38 11.04 -0.23 -5.52
CA LEU A 38 9.59 -0.37 -5.37
C LEU A 38 9.23 -1.40 -4.28
N ALA A 39 9.87 -2.57 -4.30
CA ALA A 39 9.63 -3.60 -3.28
C ALA A 39 9.94 -3.07 -1.87
N LEU A 40 11.10 -2.44 -1.70
CA LEU A 40 11.51 -1.87 -0.42
C LEU A 40 10.60 -0.74 0.05
N ALA A 41 10.10 0.10 -0.88
CA ALA A 41 9.18 1.19 -0.56
C ALA A 41 7.85 0.63 -0.05
N VAL A 42 7.31 -0.40 -0.69
CA VAL A 42 6.08 -1.07 -0.23
C VAL A 42 6.28 -1.71 1.13
N LEU A 43 7.39 -2.44 1.34
CA LEU A 43 7.71 -3.03 2.65
C LEU A 43 7.81 -1.96 3.74
N ALA A 44 8.48 -0.85 3.45
CA ALA A 44 8.63 0.26 4.37
C ALA A 44 7.30 0.90 4.75
N ILE A 45 6.42 1.13 3.78
CA ILE A 45 5.11 1.76 4.02
C ILE A 45 4.24 0.83 4.86
N TYR A 46 4.13 -0.45 4.49
CA TYR A 46 3.32 -1.43 5.22
C TYR A 46 3.85 -1.73 6.62
N ASN A 47 5.17 -1.88 6.76
CA ASN A 47 5.76 -2.10 8.07
C ASN A 47 5.58 -0.89 8.99
N PHE A 48 5.68 0.33 8.46
CA PHE A 48 5.39 1.55 9.22
C PHE A 48 3.93 1.65 9.64
N ASP A 49 2.99 1.36 8.74
CA ASP A 49 1.55 1.34 9.01
C ASP A 49 1.22 0.38 10.18
N HIS A 50 1.73 -0.85 10.11
CA HIS A 50 1.51 -1.85 11.17
C HIS A 50 2.25 -1.53 12.49
N LEU A 51 3.43 -0.91 12.43
CA LEU A 51 4.08 -0.39 13.64
C LEU A 51 3.22 0.70 14.29
N MET A 52 2.64 1.60 13.50
CA MET A 52 1.80 2.66 14.01
C MET A 52 0.51 2.11 14.64
N ASP A 53 -0.11 1.10 14.02
CA ASP A 53 -1.27 0.41 14.59
C ASP A 53 -0.90 -0.31 15.89
N ALA A 54 0.19 -1.07 15.90
CA ALA A 54 0.65 -1.78 17.09
C ALA A 54 1.01 -0.85 18.25
N ALA A 55 1.52 0.36 17.97
CA ALA A 55 1.81 1.37 18.99
C ALA A 55 0.54 1.98 19.62
N ARG A 56 -0.61 1.90 18.95
CA ARG A 56 -1.90 2.46 19.40
C ARG A 56 -2.76 1.45 20.15
N LEU A 57 -2.50 0.15 19.97
CA LEU A 57 -3.24 -0.92 20.64
C LEU A 57 -3.01 -0.88 22.16
N THR A 58 -4.10 -0.84 22.92
CA THR A 58 -4.11 -0.99 24.37
C THR A 58 -4.57 -2.41 24.72
N GLY A 59 -3.69 -3.18 25.37
CA GLY A 59 -3.96 -4.59 25.71
C GLY A 59 -3.41 -5.60 24.70
N GLN A 60 -3.80 -6.87 24.84
CA GLN A 60 -3.33 -7.95 23.96
C GLN A 60 -4.08 -7.93 22.63
N ALA A 61 -3.35 -7.90 21.52
CA ALA A 61 -3.95 -7.94 20.19
C ALA A 61 -4.70 -9.26 19.90
N LEU A 62 -5.89 -9.15 19.32
CA LEU A 62 -6.75 -10.28 18.96
C LEU A 62 -6.25 -10.98 17.70
N THR A 63 -5.76 -10.24 16.70
CA THR A 63 -5.23 -10.86 15.47
C THR A 63 -3.80 -11.36 15.65
N ALA A 64 -3.46 -12.47 14.97
CA ALA A 64 -2.09 -12.98 14.94
C ALA A 64 -1.10 -11.97 14.38
N ARG A 65 -1.51 -11.18 13.37
CA ARG A 65 -0.69 -10.13 12.74
C ARG A 65 -0.38 -9.01 13.73
N HIS A 66 -1.40 -8.44 14.37
CA HIS A 66 -1.20 -7.36 15.35
C HIS A 66 -0.36 -7.85 16.54
N ARG A 67 -0.57 -9.10 16.97
CA ARG A 67 0.22 -9.72 18.04
C ARG A 67 1.70 -9.89 17.66
N PHE A 68 1.99 -10.30 16.42
CA PHE A 68 3.36 -10.38 15.92
C PHE A 68 4.06 -9.02 15.98
N TYR A 69 3.41 -7.96 15.52
CA TYR A 69 3.95 -6.60 15.56
C TYR A 69 4.13 -6.07 16.99
N GLN A 70 3.19 -6.36 17.88
CA GLN A 70 3.26 -5.98 19.28
C GLN A 70 4.44 -6.67 20.00
N GLN A 71 4.61 -7.98 19.79
CA GLN A 71 5.67 -8.77 20.45
C GLN A 71 7.08 -8.45 19.91
N ASN A 72 7.19 -8.12 18.62
CA ASN A 72 8.48 -7.90 17.94
C ASN A 72 8.76 -6.42 17.66
N PHE A 73 8.02 -5.50 18.30
CA PHE A 73 8.00 -4.08 17.98
C PHE A 73 9.40 -3.46 17.81
N ARG A 74 10.30 -3.67 18.78
CA ARG A 74 11.67 -3.12 18.74
C ARG A 74 12.47 -3.62 17.52
N TRP A 75 12.38 -4.90 17.21
CA TRP A 75 13.04 -5.50 16.05
C TRP A 75 12.45 -4.98 14.73
N LEU A 76 11.14 -4.79 14.67
CA LEU A 76 10.46 -4.25 13.50
C LEU A 76 10.74 -2.76 13.29
N VAL A 77 11.01 -2.00 14.35
CA VAL A 77 11.55 -0.63 14.26
C VAL A 77 12.97 -0.64 13.69
N TYR A 78 13.86 -1.54 14.15
CA TYR A 78 15.20 -1.67 13.54
C TYR A 78 15.11 -2.07 12.07
N TYR A 79 14.23 -3.02 11.74
CA TYR A 79 13.94 -3.40 10.36
C TYR A 79 13.46 -2.19 9.52
N GLN A 80 12.57 -1.36 10.06
CA GLN A 80 12.13 -0.13 9.40
C GLN A 80 13.29 0.82 9.10
N VAL A 81 14.19 1.03 10.06
CA VAL A 81 15.37 1.89 9.88
C VAL A 81 16.28 1.36 8.77
N VAL A 82 16.49 0.04 8.73
CA VAL A 82 17.27 -0.60 7.66
C VAL A 82 16.60 -0.41 6.29
N LEU A 83 15.28 -0.59 6.20
CA LEU A 83 14.53 -0.35 4.96
C LEU A 83 14.68 1.11 4.49
N MET A 84 14.58 2.08 5.40
CA MET A 84 14.76 3.50 5.09
C MET A 84 16.17 3.82 4.61
N ALA A 85 17.19 3.26 5.28
CA ALA A 85 18.59 3.45 4.88
C ALA A 85 18.85 2.88 3.47
N LEU A 86 18.37 1.67 3.19
CA LEU A 86 18.48 1.05 1.86
C LEU A 86 17.77 1.87 0.78
N LEU A 87 16.55 2.34 1.06
CA LEU A 87 15.81 3.21 0.13
C LEU A 87 16.57 4.50 -0.17
N MET A 88 17.14 5.13 0.86
CA MET A 88 17.95 6.33 0.68
C MET A 88 19.18 6.02 -0.18
N THR A 89 19.90 4.92 0.06
CA THR A 89 21.06 4.53 -0.76
C THR A 89 20.68 4.24 -2.21
N LEU A 90 19.61 3.46 -2.44
CA LEU A 90 19.18 3.11 -3.80
C LEU A 90 18.60 4.31 -4.55
N SER A 91 18.07 5.32 -3.85
CA SER A 91 17.54 6.52 -4.50
C SER A 91 18.57 7.27 -5.35
N PHE A 92 19.85 7.20 -4.97
CA PHE A 92 20.96 7.79 -5.75
C PHE A 92 21.25 7.04 -7.07
N LEU A 93 20.75 5.82 -7.21
CA LEU A 93 20.92 4.97 -8.39
C LEU A 93 19.70 5.00 -9.32
N LEU A 94 18.62 5.69 -8.93
CA LEU A 94 17.40 5.74 -9.72
C LEU A 94 17.52 6.72 -10.90
N PRO A 95 16.89 6.43 -12.05
CA PRO A 95 16.69 7.42 -13.09
C PRO A 95 15.97 8.67 -12.55
N HIS A 96 16.40 9.86 -12.95
CA HIS A 96 15.82 11.13 -12.45
C HIS A 96 14.30 11.22 -12.64
N ALA A 97 13.75 10.66 -13.72
CA ALA A 97 12.31 10.61 -13.94
C ALA A 97 11.57 9.80 -12.86
N VAL A 98 12.10 8.61 -12.53
CA VAL A 98 11.57 7.74 -11.49
C VAL A 98 11.72 8.38 -10.12
N LEU A 99 12.89 8.97 -9.82
CA LEU A 99 13.15 9.61 -8.53
C LEU A 99 12.18 10.77 -8.24
N ARG A 100 11.95 11.67 -9.21
CA ARG A 100 11.03 12.81 -9.04
C ARG A 100 9.62 12.36 -8.67
N ILE A 101 9.11 11.37 -9.40
CA ILE A 101 7.80 10.78 -9.16
C ILE A 101 7.75 10.06 -7.81
N GLY A 102 8.80 9.28 -7.49
CA GLY A 102 8.92 8.58 -6.22
C GLY A 102 8.92 9.52 -5.02
N VAL A 103 9.63 10.64 -5.11
CA VAL A 103 9.62 11.70 -4.07
C VAL A 103 8.23 12.32 -3.95
N GLY A 104 7.56 12.62 -5.07
CA GLY A 104 6.19 13.16 -5.06
C GLY A 104 5.19 12.22 -4.38
N LEU A 105 5.20 10.93 -4.77
CA LEU A 105 4.31 9.93 -4.19
C LEU A 105 4.65 9.62 -2.73
N GLY A 106 5.95 9.52 -2.39
CA GLY A 106 6.41 9.36 -1.02
C GLY A 106 6.02 10.53 -0.12
N GLY A 107 6.11 11.76 -0.64
CA GLY A 107 5.63 12.96 0.04
C GLY A 107 4.12 12.93 0.31
N LEU A 108 3.32 12.48 -0.67
CA LEU A 108 1.87 12.29 -0.50
C LEU A 108 1.55 11.27 0.61
N VAL A 109 2.27 10.14 0.65
CA VAL A 109 2.13 9.12 1.69
C VAL A 109 2.54 9.67 3.07
N LEU A 110 3.63 10.44 3.14
CA LEU A 110 4.05 11.08 4.39
C LEU A 110 3.01 12.07 4.91
N ILE A 111 2.48 12.94 4.04
CA ILE A 111 1.40 13.88 4.40
C ILE A 111 0.19 13.11 4.93
N TYR A 112 -0.20 12.03 4.25
CA TYR A 112 -1.29 11.18 4.70
C TYR A 112 -1.05 10.62 6.12
N PHE A 113 0.15 10.07 6.40
CA PHE A 113 0.48 9.61 7.74
C PHE A 113 0.47 10.74 8.78
N LEU A 114 1.01 11.93 8.46
CA LEU A 114 0.99 13.08 9.36
C LEU A 114 -0.43 13.53 9.72
N LEU A 115 -1.34 13.53 8.74
CA LEU A 115 -2.76 13.80 8.98
C LEU A 115 -3.40 12.74 9.88
N LEU A 116 -2.98 11.48 9.73
CA LEU A 116 -3.42 10.35 10.55
C LEU A 116 -2.90 10.45 12.00
N PHE A 117 -1.70 11.03 12.23
CA PHE A 117 -1.20 11.34 13.58
C PHE A 117 -1.99 12.47 14.25
N GLY A 118 -2.46 13.47 13.50
CA GLY A 118 -3.12 14.67 14.01
C GLY A 118 -4.55 14.50 14.58
N ARG A 119 -5.05 13.27 14.74
CA ARG A 119 -6.40 12.93 15.28
C ARG A 119 -7.58 13.67 14.61
N ARG A 120 -7.43 14.22 13.40
CA ARG A 120 -8.57 14.74 12.62
C ARG A 120 -9.39 13.55 12.09
N ALA A 121 -10.41 13.22 12.87
CA ALA A 121 -11.26 12.03 12.81
C ALA A 121 -12.06 11.77 11.51
N SER A 122 -11.98 12.63 10.49
CA SER A 122 -12.79 12.47 9.27
C SER A 122 -12.07 11.83 8.08
N GLY A 123 -10.73 11.71 8.10
CA GLY A 123 -9.95 11.11 7.00
C GLY A 123 -9.98 9.58 6.93
N PHE A 124 -10.50 8.92 7.98
CA PHE A 124 -10.45 7.46 8.16
C PHE A 124 -11.30 6.68 7.17
N LEU A 125 -12.30 7.31 6.56
CA LEU A 125 -13.20 6.69 5.59
C LEU A 125 -12.56 6.35 4.25
N PHE A 126 -11.41 6.95 3.94
CA PHE A 126 -10.76 6.80 2.65
C PHE A 126 -9.39 6.14 2.77
N LYS A 127 -8.98 5.62 3.94
CA LYS A 127 -7.67 4.97 4.08
C LYS A 127 -7.53 3.81 3.12
N GLU A 128 -8.56 2.98 2.99
CA GLU A 128 -8.55 1.77 2.15
C GLU A 128 -8.49 2.14 0.67
N VAL A 129 -9.17 3.21 0.26
CA VAL A 129 -9.15 3.73 -1.11
C VAL A 129 -7.81 4.41 -1.40
N PHE A 130 -7.30 5.22 -0.48
CA PHE A 130 -6.02 5.90 -0.60
C PHE A 130 -4.87 4.90 -0.75
N ILE A 131 -4.82 3.89 0.13
CA ILE A 131 -3.81 2.82 0.07
C ILE A 131 -3.88 2.08 -1.26
N ALA A 132 -5.09 1.73 -1.73
CA ALA A 132 -5.26 1.09 -3.03
C ALA A 132 -4.74 1.96 -4.19
N VAL A 133 -5.10 3.25 -4.21
CA VAL A 133 -4.65 4.18 -5.26
C VAL A 133 -3.13 4.36 -5.21
N VAL A 134 -2.55 4.60 -4.03
CA VAL A 134 -1.10 4.73 -3.87
C VAL A 134 -0.37 3.46 -4.31
N PHE A 135 -0.91 2.28 -3.98
CA PHE A 135 -0.33 1.01 -4.42
C PHE A 135 -0.28 0.93 -5.96
N VAL A 136 -1.40 1.23 -6.64
CA VAL A 136 -1.44 1.18 -8.11
C VAL A 136 -0.53 2.25 -8.72
N LEU A 137 -0.54 3.48 -8.19
CA LEU A 137 0.36 4.54 -8.64
C LEU A 137 1.83 4.17 -8.42
N GLY A 138 2.18 3.54 -7.30
CA GLY A 138 3.54 3.05 -7.03
C GLY A 138 3.98 2.01 -8.05
N ALA A 139 3.09 1.10 -8.46
CA ALA A 139 3.38 0.10 -9.49
C ALA A 139 3.44 0.69 -10.91
N LEU A 140 2.56 1.64 -11.23
CA LEU A 140 2.35 2.21 -12.56
C LEU A 140 3.34 3.33 -12.92
N LEU A 141 3.59 4.25 -11.99
CA LEU A 141 4.30 5.48 -12.33
C LEU A 141 5.78 5.25 -12.70
N PRO A 142 6.53 4.30 -12.11
CA PRO A 142 7.88 4.01 -12.56
C PRO A 142 7.97 3.61 -14.05
N PRO A 143 7.23 2.60 -14.57
CA PRO A 143 7.28 2.29 -16.00
C PRO A 143 6.68 3.41 -16.85
N LEU A 144 5.65 4.13 -16.39
CA LEU A 144 5.11 5.28 -17.12
C LEU A 144 6.14 6.40 -17.28
N SER A 145 6.99 6.62 -16.28
CA SER A 145 8.05 7.64 -16.32
C SER A 145 9.18 7.33 -17.32
N LEU A 146 9.29 6.06 -17.72
CA LEU A 146 10.26 5.56 -18.70
C LEU A 146 9.64 5.44 -20.10
N ALA A 147 8.32 5.62 -20.22
CA ALA A 147 7.60 5.46 -21.47
C ALA A 147 7.71 6.69 -22.36
N HIS A 148 7.55 6.49 -23.66
CA HIS A 148 7.48 7.57 -24.65
C HIS A 148 6.16 8.35 -24.52
N ALA A 149 6.16 9.59 -25.03
CA ALA A 149 4.97 10.41 -25.10
C ALA A 149 3.85 9.72 -25.90
N GLY A 150 2.59 9.94 -25.51
CA GLY A 150 1.42 9.40 -26.21
C GLY A 150 0.93 8.02 -25.74
N THR A 151 1.46 7.49 -24.63
CA THR A 151 1.05 6.19 -24.06
C THR A 151 -0.22 6.24 -23.19
N TRP A 152 -0.74 7.43 -22.90
CA TRP A 152 -1.94 7.64 -22.09
C TRP A 152 -3.21 6.89 -22.57
N PRO A 153 -3.53 6.82 -23.87
CA PRO A 153 -4.70 6.07 -24.34
C PRO A 153 -4.62 4.57 -24.05
N VAL A 154 -3.40 4.01 -24.04
CA VAL A 154 -3.16 2.58 -23.77
C VAL A 154 -3.26 2.29 -22.27
N ILE A 155 -2.87 3.24 -21.41
CA ILE A 155 -2.73 3.02 -19.98
C ILE A 155 -4.00 3.34 -19.18
N ILE A 156 -4.82 4.28 -19.64
CA ILE A 156 -5.90 4.85 -18.81
C ILE A 156 -6.96 3.81 -18.41
N ARG A 157 -7.38 2.96 -19.35
CA ARG A 157 -8.37 1.90 -19.07
C ARG A 157 -7.79 0.81 -18.16
N PRO A 158 -6.62 0.20 -18.47
CA PRO A 158 -6.01 -0.79 -17.59
C PRO A 158 -5.70 -0.24 -16.19
N ALA A 159 -5.19 0.99 -16.08
CA ALA A 159 -4.93 1.62 -14.79
C ALA A 159 -6.23 1.80 -13.98
N GLY A 160 -7.31 2.26 -14.62
CA GLY A 160 -8.62 2.39 -13.98
C GLY A 160 -9.15 1.06 -13.46
N GLN A 161 -9.10 0.00 -14.28
CA GLN A 161 -9.51 -1.35 -13.88
C GLN A 161 -8.63 -1.89 -12.74
N PHE A 162 -7.33 -1.64 -12.78
CA PHE A 162 -6.40 -2.08 -11.74
C PHE A 162 -6.64 -1.35 -10.41
N ILE A 163 -6.96 -0.05 -10.44
CA ILE A 163 -7.39 0.71 -9.26
C ILE A 163 -8.69 0.13 -8.70
N LEU A 164 -9.68 -0.14 -9.55
CA LEU A 164 -10.96 -0.73 -9.11
C LEU A 164 -10.74 -2.09 -8.44
N LEU A 165 -9.90 -2.95 -9.01
CA LEU A 165 -9.53 -4.24 -8.42
C LEU A 165 -8.81 -4.07 -7.08
N ALA A 166 -7.85 -3.14 -6.99
CA ALA A 166 -7.13 -2.86 -5.75
C ALA A 166 -8.07 -2.33 -4.66
N VAL A 167 -9.02 -1.45 -5.01
CA VAL A 167 -10.05 -0.94 -4.09
C VAL A 167 -10.99 -2.07 -3.67
N ALA A 168 -11.49 -2.88 -4.60
CA ALA A 168 -12.33 -4.02 -4.26
C ALA A 168 -11.63 -4.97 -3.28
N ASN A 169 -10.33 -5.21 -3.46
CA ASN A 169 -9.52 -6.02 -2.58
C ASN A 169 -9.39 -5.41 -1.17
N THR A 170 -9.09 -4.12 -1.04
CA THR A 170 -9.00 -3.47 0.28
C THR A 170 -10.36 -3.41 0.99
N LEU A 171 -11.44 -3.19 0.26
CA LEU A 171 -12.80 -3.24 0.79
C LEU A 171 -13.21 -4.66 1.22
N LEU A 172 -12.76 -5.70 0.53
CA LEU A 172 -13.04 -7.09 0.89
C LEU A 172 -12.35 -7.46 2.21
N PHE A 173 -11.10 -7.03 2.42
CA PHE A 173 -10.41 -7.20 3.69
C PHE A 173 -11.12 -6.48 4.83
N ALA A 174 -11.48 -5.21 4.63
CA ALA A 174 -12.26 -4.46 5.63
C ALA A 174 -13.60 -5.13 5.95
N TRP A 175 -14.26 -5.74 4.96
CA TRP A 175 -15.49 -6.50 5.17
C TRP A 175 -15.27 -7.79 5.96
N TYR A 176 -14.17 -8.51 5.69
CA TYR A 176 -13.81 -9.74 6.37
C TYR A 176 -13.45 -9.49 7.84
N ASP A 177 -12.66 -8.45 8.12
CA ASP A 177 -12.18 -8.10 9.46
C ASP A 177 -13.23 -7.32 10.29
N TYR A 178 -14.43 -7.05 9.77
CA TYR A 178 -15.46 -6.23 10.40
C TYR A 178 -15.73 -6.58 11.88
N GLU A 179 -15.85 -7.87 12.22
CA GLU A 179 -16.17 -8.28 13.61
C GLU A 179 -14.97 -8.09 14.55
N VAL A 180 -13.76 -8.19 14.02
CA VAL A 180 -12.52 -7.98 14.77
C VAL A 180 -12.30 -6.48 15.00
N ASP A 181 -12.47 -5.67 13.96
CA ASP A 181 -12.37 -4.21 14.03
C ASP A 181 -13.36 -3.63 15.06
N LEU A 182 -14.56 -4.19 15.13
CA LEU A 182 -15.58 -3.83 16.11
C LEU A 182 -15.10 -4.04 17.56
N GLN A 183 -14.28 -5.06 17.80
CA GLN A 183 -13.76 -5.42 19.12
C GLN A 183 -12.47 -4.67 19.48
N GLU A 184 -11.61 -4.36 18.51
CA GLU A 184 -10.31 -3.70 18.74
C GLU A 184 -10.37 -2.16 18.69
N THR A 185 -11.55 -1.55 18.57
CA THR A 185 -11.74 -0.08 18.41
C THR A 185 -11.02 0.53 17.19
N HIS A 186 -10.59 -0.30 16.23
CA HIS A 186 -10.00 0.16 14.98
C HIS A 186 -11.07 0.80 14.10
N THR A 187 -10.75 1.94 13.49
CA THR A 187 -11.64 2.58 12.50
C THR A 187 -11.39 1.96 11.13
N SER A 188 -12.43 1.37 10.54
CA SER A 188 -12.43 0.90 9.15
C SER A 188 -13.69 1.36 8.42
N ILE A 189 -13.59 1.44 7.10
CA ILE A 189 -14.73 1.78 6.25
C ILE A 189 -15.92 0.84 6.47
N ALA A 190 -15.65 -0.41 6.86
CA ALA A 190 -16.66 -1.42 7.13
C ALA A 190 -17.53 -1.05 8.34
N LEU A 191 -16.93 -0.50 9.41
CA LEU A 191 -17.68 -0.03 10.57
C LEU A 191 -18.54 1.19 10.26
N THR A 192 -18.11 2.08 9.36
CA THR A 192 -18.88 3.29 9.04
C THR A 192 -19.99 3.07 8.01
N LEU A 193 -19.71 2.32 6.94
CA LEU A 193 -20.69 2.01 5.90
C LEU A 193 -21.62 0.86 6.29
N GLY A 194 -21.17 -0.01 7.20
CA GLY A 194 -21.86 -1.22 7.60
C GLY A 194 -21.62 -2.38 6.64
N LYS A 195 -21.47 -3.59 7.20
CA LYS A 195 -21.12 -4.85 6.51
C LYS A 195 -21.96 -5.14 5.25
N LYS A 196 -23.27 -4.88 5.27
CA LYS A 196 -24.17 -5.14 4.13
C LYS A 196 -24.01 -4.15 2.97
N ARG A 197 -23.69 -2.87 3.25
CA ARG A 197 -23.49 -1.86 2.19
C ARG A 197 -22.12 -2.06 1.56
N LEU A 198 -21.10 -2.34 2.36
CA LEU A 198 -19.75 -2.63 1.89
C LEU A 198 -19.74 -3.85 0.94
N LYS A 199 -20.43 -4.94 1.28
CA LYS A 199 -20.56 -6.11 0.41
C LYS A 199 -21.18 -5.77 -0.96
N ARG A 200 -22.22 -4.93 -0.98
CA ARG A 200 -22.87 -4.48 -2.23
C ARG A 200 -21.94 -3.63 -3.07
N LEU A 201 -21.17 -2.74 -2.44
CA LEU A 201 -20.18 -1.91 -3.13
C LEU A 201 -19.10 -2.77 -3.80
N VAL A 202 -18.58 -3.78 -3.09
CA VAL A 202 -17.60 -4.73 -3.67
C VAL A 202 -18.19 -5.45 -4.88
N TYR A 203 -19.42 -5.96 -4.80
CA TYR A 203 -20.06 -6.59 -5.97
C TYR A 203 -20.27 -5.63 -7.14
N ALA A 204 -20.65 -4.38 -6.87
CA ALA A 204 -20.82 -3.37 -7.91
C ALA A 204 -19.50 -3.09 -8.64
N ILE A 205 -18.37 -3.06 -7.92
CA ILE A 205 -17.05 -2.89 -8.54
C ILE A 205 -16.71 -4.07 -9.46
N PHE A 206 -17.04 -5.31 -9.07
CA PHE A 206 -16.79 -6.50 -9.90
C PHE A 206 -17.68 -6.60 -11.14
N MET A 207 -18.74 -5.81 -11.25
CA MET A 207 -19.64 -5.79 -12.42
C MET A 207 -19.19 -4.79 -13.50
N VAL A 208 -18.14 -4.01 -13.26
CA VAL A 208 -17.58 -2.98 -14.18
C VAL A 208 -16.30 -3.50 -14.82
#